data_AF-A0A3P6G4M1-F1
#
_entry.id   AF-A0A3P6G4M1-F1
#
_cell.length_a   1.000
_cell.length_b   1.000
_cell.length_c   1.000
_cell.angle_alpha   90.00
_cell.angle_beta   90.00
_cell.angle_gamma   90.00
#
_symmetry.space_group_name_H-M   'P 1'
#
loop_
_entity.id
_entity.type
_entity.pdbx_description
1 polymer ?
#
loop_
_entity_poly.entity_id
_entity_poly.type
_entity_poly.pdbx_seq_one_letter_code
_entity_poly.pdbx_strand_id
1 'polypeptide(L)'
;MKVSLHYGGVMERKDNNFFYRGGFLNKDIAIDPDYMTWSMFQGFCEDIGSNGKVKHVWYKLPQESIDLVKVVSEVTLDAFINQMCSEAMKVGGVDIYI
;
A
#
# COMPACT_ATOMS: atom_id res chain seq x y z
N MET A 1 -5.90 -3.39 -11.91
CA MET A 1 -6.53 -2.58 -10.85
C MET A 1 -5.92 -1.18 -10.80
N LYS A 2 -6.62 -0.20 -10.22
CA LYS A 2 -6.03 1.12 -9.95
C LYS A 2 -5.39 1.17 -8.56
N VAL A 3 -4.22 1.77 -8.45
CA VAL A 3 -3.51 1.96 -7.19
C VAL A 3 -3.37 3.45 -6.90
N SER A 4 -3.75 3.85 -5.69
CA SER A 4 -3.35 5.11 -5.08
C SER A 4 -2.17 4.84 -4.16
N LEU A 5 -0.98 5.30 -4.54
CA LEU A 5 0.22 5.12 -3.76
C LEU A 5 0.49 6.37 -2.91
N HIS A 6 0.38 6.20 -1.60
CA HIS A 6 0.78 7.14 -0.57
C HIS A 6 2.19 6.79 -0.09
N TYR A 7 3.12 7.74 -0.14
CA TYR A 7 4.53 7.46 0.18
C TYR A 7 5.24 8.63 0.86
N GLY A 8 6.29 8.32 1.62
CA GLY A 8 7.15 9.32 2.27
C GLY A 8 6.51 10.03 3.47
N GLY A 9 5.34 9.57 3.90
CA GLY A 9 4.69 9.95 5.14
C GLY A 9 4.96 8.96 6.27
N VAL A 10 4.22 9.12 7.36
CA VAL A 10 4.30 8.26 8.54
C VAL A 10 2.91 7.74 8.87
N MET A 11 2.79 6.42 8.96
CA MET A 11 1.60 5.77 9.52
C MET A 11 1.71 5.79 11.06
N GLU A 12 0.81 6.53 11.71
CA GLU A 12 0.68 6.63 13.16
C GLU A 12 -0.57 5.89 13.64
N ARG A 13 -0.50 5.32 14.85
CA ARG A 13 -1.66 4.78 15.56
C ARG A 13 -1.85 5.53 16.86
N LYS A 14 -3.03 6.12 17.07
CA LYS A 14 -3.39 6.84 18.30
C LYS A 14 -4.82 6.51 18.70
N ASP A 15 -5.03 6.15 19.96
CA ASP A 15 -6.36 5.86 20.53
C ASP A 15 -7.17 4.86 19.67
N ASN A 16 -6.50 3.80 19.19
CA ASN A 16 -6.99 2.80 18.22
C ASN A 16 -7.30 3.26 16.79
N ASN A 17 -7.13 4.53 16.49
CA ASN A 17 -7.31 5.06 15.13
C ASN A 17 -5.97 5.12 14.39
N PHE A 18 -6.02 4.92 13.08
CA PHE A 18 -4.86 5.03 12.20
C PHE A 18 -4.88 6.37 11.48
N PHE A 19 -3.71 6.96 11.32
CA PHE A 19 -3.54 8.21 10.59
C PHE A 19 -2.28 8.13 9.75
N TYR A 20 -2.38 8.50 8.47
CA TYR A 20 -1.21 8.72 7.65
C TYR A 20 -0.90 10.22 7.60
N ARG A 21 0.28 10.61 8.07
CA ARG A 21 0.68 12.02 8.19
C ARG A 21 1.87 12.33 7.32
N GLY A 22 1.79 13.46 6.64
CA GLY A 22 2.77 13.84 5.62
C GLY A 22 2.71 12.90 4.41
N GLY A 23 3.69 13.03 3.53
CA GLY A 23 3.82 12.21 2.34
C GLY A 23 3.15 12.80 1.10
N PHE A 24 3.34 12.09 0.01
CA PHE A 24 2.86 12.40 -1.32
C PHE A 24 1.86 11.34 -1.77
N LEU A 25 1.12 11.66 -2.83
CA LEU A 25 0.10 10.79 -3.37
C LEU A 25 0.22 10.74 -4.89
N ASN A 26 0.47 9.54 -5.41
CA ASN A 26 0.37 9.24 -6.82
C ASN A 26 -0.88 8.39 -7.07
N LYS A 27 -1.84 8.92 -7.84
CA LYS A 27 -3.16 8.31 -8.04
C LYS A 27 -3.25 7.59 -9.38
N ASP A 28 -4.23 6.70 -9.48
CA ASP A 28 -4.63 6.06 -10.73
C ASP A 28 -3.51 5.28 -11.43
N ILE A 29 -2.53 4.78 -10.67
CA ILE A 29 -1.48 3.91 -11.20
C ILE A 29 -2.14 2.60 -11.64
N ALA A 30 -2.09 2.32 -12.93
CA ALA A 30 -2.60 1.07 -13.48
C ALA A 30 -1.58 -0.05 -13.22
N ILE A 31 -1.96 -1.03 -12.41
CA ILE A 31 -1.16 -2.22 -12.14
C ILE A 31 -1.94 -3.45 -12.53
N ASP A 32 -1.29 -4.33 -13.28
CA ASP A 32 -1.76 -5.70 -13.49
C ASP A 32 -1.49 -6.51 -12.21
N PRO A 33 -2.54 -7.01 -11.53
CA PRO A 33 -2.39 -7.72 -10.27
C PRO A 33 -1.50 -8.97 -10.38
N ASP A 34 -1.38 -9.60 -11.55
CA ASP A 34 -0.53 -10.78 -11.75
C ASP A 34 0.97 -10.44 -11.66
N TYR A 35 1.31 -9.16 -11.82
CA TYR A 35 2.68 -8.67 -11.67
C TYR A 35 2.94 -8.06 -10.29
N MET A 36 1.94 -7.96 -9.41
CA MET A 36 2.11 -7.32 -8.12
C MET A 36 2.97 -8.18 -7.20
N THR A 37 4.15 -7.67 -6.83
CA THR A 37 5.09 -8.34 -5.93
C THR A 37 5.62 -7.38 -4.87
N TRP A 38 6.24 -7.92 -3.82
CA TRP A 38 6.88 -7.10 -2.79
C TRP A 38 7.97 -6.18 -3.37
N SER A 39 8.70 -6.65 -4.38
CA SER A 39 9.76 -5.86 -5.02
C SER A 39 9.25 -4.60 -5.71
N MET A 40 7.98 -4.54 -6.11
CA MET A 40 7.40 -3.30 -6.64
C MET A 40 7.36 -2.20 -5.58
N PHE A 41 7.07 -2.52 -4.32
CA PHE A 41 7.09 -1.53 -3.24
C PHE A 41 8.49 -0.96 -3.00
N GLN A 42 9.51 -1.81 -3.10
CA GLN A 42 10.90 -1.37 -3.03
C GLN A 42 11.26 -0.49 -4.24
N GLY A 43 10.92 -0.93 -5.46
CA GLY A 43 11.15 -0.15 -6.68
C GLY A 43 10.49 1.24 -6.63
N PHE A 44 9.25 1.33 -6.14
CA PHE A 44 8.60 2.63 -5.95
C PHE A 44 9.38 3.55 -4.99
N CYS A 45 9.99 3.01 -3.94
CA CYS A 45 10.81 3.79 -3.02
C CYS A 45 12.13 4.23 -3.64
N GLU A 46 12.76 3.37 -4.42
CA GLU A 46 14.01 3.67 -5.12
C GLU A 46 13.81 4.78 -6.17
N ASP A 47 12.73 4.70 -6.94
CA ASP A 47 12.39 5.69 -7.99
C ASP A 47 12.18 7.11 -7.42
N ILE A 48 11.72 7.22 -6.17
CA ILE A 48 11.52 8.51 -5.48
C ILE A 48 12.74 8.95 -4.66
N GLY A 49 13.87 8.23 -4.76
CA GLY A 49 15.12 8.55 -4.07
C GLY A 49 15.17 8.15 -2.60
N SER A 50 14.26 7.27 -2.15
CA SER A 50 14.31 6.70 -0.80
C SER A 50 15.20 5.46 -0.78
N ASN A 51 16.31 5.54 -0.03
CA ASN A 51 17.26 4.42 0.14
C ASN A 51 16.86 3.46 1.28
N GLY A 52 15.67 3.63 1.86
CA GLY A 52 15.20 2.81 2.96
C GLY A 52 14.59 1.50 2.48
N LYS A 53 14.85 0.39 3.18
CA LYS A 53 14.12 -0.87 2.95
C LYS A 53 12.67 -0.73 3.41
N VAL A 54 11.73 -1.04 2.52
CA VAL A 54 10.32 -1.20 2.86
C VAL A 54 10.17 -2.40 3.81
N LYS A 55 9.66 -2.16 5.02
CA LYS A 55 9.42 -3.20 6.04
C LYS A 55 7.94 -3.54 6.19
N HIS A 56 7.10 -2.52 6.07
CA HIS A 56 5.66 -2.60 6.20
C HIS A 56 5.02 -1.81 5.07
N VAL A 57 3.92 -2.35 4.57
CA VAL A 57 3.01 -1.69 3.64
C VAL A 57 1.63 -1.80 4.25
N TRP A 58 0.93 -0.68 4.36
CA TRP A 58 -0.47 -0.67 4.76
C TRP A 58 -1.34 -0.54 3.53
N TYR A 59 -2.51 -1.15 3.53
CA TYR A 59 -3.47 -0.95 2.47
C TYR A 59 -4.90 -0.93 2.99
N LYS A 60 -5.77 -0.28 2.23
CA LYS A 60 -7.23 -0.32 2.41
C LYS A 60 -7.89 -0.30 1.04
N LEU A 61 -9.14 -0.73 0.97
CA LEU A 61 -9.98 -0.49 -0.21
C LEU A 61 -10.41 0.99 -0.27
N PRO A 62 -10.72 1.53 -1.46
CA PRO A 62 -11.06 2.95 -1.62
C PRO A 62 -12.22 3.42 -0.74
N GLN A 63 -13.22 2.56 -0.54
CA GLN A 63 -14.40 2.83 0.29
C GLN A 63 -14.18 2.61 1.79
N GLU A 64 -13.07 2.00 2.20
CA GLU A 64 -12.77 1.73 3.61
C GLU A 64 -12.21 2.98 4.32
N SER A 65 -12.49 3.10 5.61
CA SER A 65 -11.80 4.06 6.49
C SER A 65 -10.33 3.68 6.62
N ILE A 66 -9.46 4.68 6.84
CA ILE A 66 -8.05 4.43 7.19
C ILE A 66 -7.90 3.64 8.48
N ASP A 67 -8.88 3.65 9.38
CA ASP A 67 -8.86 2.83 10.60
C ASP A 67 -8.96 1.32 10.31
N LEU A 68 -9.35 0.94 9.09
CA LEU A 68 -9.47 -0.44 8.63
C LEU A 68 -8.24 -0.91 7.83
N VAL A 69 -7.13 -0.14 7.85
CA VAL A 69 -5.92 -0.54 7.14
C VAL A 69 -5.43 -1.92 7.57
N LYS A 70 -5.11 -2.73 6.57
CA LYS A 70 -4.48 -4.03 6.71
C LYS A 70 -2.98 -3.87 6.48
N VAL A 71 -2.17 -4.68 7.14
CA VAL A 71 -0.70 -4.63 6.98
C VAL A 71 -0.19 -5.82 6.18
N VAL A 72 0.71 -5.55 5.25
CA VAL A 72 1.58 -6.53 4.61
C VAL A 72 3.00 -6.25 5.09
N SER A 73 3.68 -7.27 5.58
CA SER A 73 5.07 -7.18 6.02
C SER A 73 5.99 -7.94 5.08
N GLU A 74 7.28 -7.60 5.10
CA GLU A 74 8.32 -8.29 4.31
C GLU A 74 8.36 -9.82 4.56
N VAL A 75 7.95 -10.26 5.75
CA VAL A 75 7.98 -11.67 6.16
C VAL A 75 6.72 -12.44 5.74
N THR A 76 5.65 -11.72 5.41
CA THR A 76 4.37 -12.29 4.96
C THR A 76 4.37 -12.41 3.44
N LEU A 77 4.48 -13.66 2.96
CA LEU A 77 4.54 -14.09 1.56
C LEU A 77 3.44 -13.52 0.66
N ASP A 78 3.67 -13.62 -0.65
CA ASP A 78 2.81 -13.26 -1.79
C ASP A 78 1.31 -13.55 -1.60
N ALA A 79 0.93 -14.51 -0.76
CA ALA A 79 -0.46 -14.77 -0.40
C ALA A 79 -1.22 -13.52 0.10
N PHE A 80 -0.59 -12.63 0.87
CA PHE A 80 -1.24 -11.39 1.33
C PHE A 80 -1.34 -10.34 0.23
N ILE A 81 -0.34 -10.27 -0.65
CA ILE A 81 -0.39 -9.40 -1.84
C ILE A 81 -1.47 -9.90 -2.79
N ASN A 82 -1.57 -11.21 -3.00
CA ASN A 82 -2.62 -11.85 -3.79
C ASN A 82 -4.00 -11.61 -3.19
N GLN A 83 -4.13 -11.68 -1.86
CA GLN A 83 -5.37 -11.32 -1.18
C GLN A 83 -5.74 -9.86 -1.41
N MET A 84 -4.80 -8.94 -1.18
CA MET A 84 -4.99 -7.51 -1.44
C MET A 84 -5.45 -7.28 -2.88
N CYS A 85 -4.77 -7.87 -3.86
CA CYS A 85 -5.13 -7.76 -5.27
C CYS A 85 -6.52 -8.34 -5.56
N SER A 86 -6.85 -9.50 -4.99
CA SER A 86 -8.17 -10.14 -5.14
C SER A 86 -9.30 -9.27 -4.59
N GLU A 87 -9.09 -8.63 -3.44
CA GLU A 87 -10.05 -7.69 -2.86
C GLU A 87 -10.17 -6.41 -3.70
N ALA A 88 -9.03 -5.83 -4.09
CA ALA A 88 -8.95 -4.62 -4.91
C ALA A 88 -9.63 -4.78 -6.27
N MET A 89 -9.44 -5.93 -6.92
CA MET A 89 -10.05 -6.23 -8.23
C MET A 89 -11.58 -6.25 -8.18
N LYS A 90 -12.19 -6.62 -7.04
CA LYS A 90 -13.66 -6.61 -6.88
C LYS A 90 -14.23 -5.19 -6.84
N VAL A 91 -13.44 -4.21 -6.40
CA VAL A 91 -13.88 -2.82 -6.20
C VAL A 91 -13.19 -1.82 -7.14
N GLY A 92 -12.26 -2.30 -7.97
CA GLY A 92 -11.58 -1.53 -9.01
C GLY A 92 -10.26 -0.88 -8.59
N GLY A 93 -9.90 -0.92 -7.30
CA GLY A 93 -8.63 -0.35 -6.84
C GLY A 93 -8.30 -0.54 -5.36
N VAL A 94 -7.16 0.03 -4.96
CA VAL A 94 -6.60 -0.06 -3.61
C VAL A 94 -5.80 1.20 -3.27
N ASP A 95 -5.89 1.65 -2.03
CA ASP A 95 -4.99 2.66 -1.47
C ASP A 95 -3.86 1.97 -0.71
N ILE A 96 -2.62 2.28 -1.05
CA ILE A 96 -1.41 1.68 -0.49
C ILE A 96 -0.59 2.78 0.18
N TYR A 97 -0.09 2.51 1.39
CA TYR A 97 0.71 3.44 2.18
C TYR A 97 2.07 2.83 2.49
N ILE A 98 3.11 3.58 2.17
CA ILE A 98 4.52 3.26 2.38
C ILE A 98 5.21 4.36 3.19
#